data_AF-A0A147HXD8-F1
#
_entry.id   AF-A0A147HXD8-F1
#
_cell.length_a   1.000
_cell.length_b   1.000
_cell.length_c   1.000
_cell.angle_alpha   90.00
_cell.angle_beta   90.00
_cell.angle_gamma   90.00
#
_symmetry.space_group_name_H-M   'P 1'
#
loop_
_entity.id
_entity.type
_entity.pdbx_description
1 polymer ?
#
loop_
_entity_poly.entity_id
_entity_poly.type
_entity_poly.pdbx_seq_one_letter_code
_entity_poly.pdbx_strand_id
1 'polypeptide(L)'
;MAGDNKFDATASMVGYLYQCRFALFKAIEATRDAPGADISIERFDDVAFEQNGDPVELIQTKHHLAGRGSLSDASTDLWKTLRVWAERIAADPATVLSSRFFLITTATAPSGSAASLLRGAGRDETEALALLEASAAASKSVTNAPAYQAFVALSSTLRFGLLKAMTVLDAAPDALDLQADIEAELHHAAKTQHVPALVERLEGWWFRQVIASLSVTGAPPIPVIAVDAKIEELRESFQRDALPVDFAELDVTKEILDEHDERLFVRQLRDIQVAPKRIEWAIRDYYRAFEQRSRWTRDDLLVDNELQRYERGLIEAWEPRFESACEECDGRDDAGRISAGKQIYQWAERDADFPLRSVRQRFLTHGSFHILANRLALGWHPDFRAKGGGDE
;
A
#
# COMPACT_ATOMS: atom_id res chain seq x y z
N MET A 1 13.95 -30.00 3.12
CA MET A 1 14.86 -28.87 2.88
C MET A 1 14.88 -28.63 1.38
N ALA A 2 14.25 -27.55 0.91
CA ALA A 2 14.39 -27.18 -0.50
C ALA A 2 15.86 -26.82 -0.73
N GLY A 3 16.48 -27.42 -1.75
CA GLY A 3 17.88 -27.20 -2.08
C GLY A 3 18.15 -25.75 -2.45
N ASP A 4 19.33 -25.27 -2.09
CA ASP A 4 19.83 -23.92 -2.37
C ASP A 4 19.72 -23.65 -3.88
N ASN A 5 18.74 -22.85 -4.29
CA ASN A 5 18.51 -22.54 -5.70
C ASN A 5 19.58 -21.54 -6.13
N LYS A 6 20.44 -21.94 -7.06
CA LYS A 6 21.55 -21.09 -7.55
C LYS A 6 21.07 -19.79 -8.24
N PHE A 7 19.78 -19.71 -8.58
CA PHE A 7 19.12 -18.52 -9.13
C PHE A 7 18.13 -17.90 -8.14
N ASP A 8 18.29 -18.13 -6.83
CA ASP A 8 17.46 -17.52 -5.81
C ASP A 8 17.64 -16.00 -5.80
N ALA A 9 16.57 -15.28 -6.15
CA ALA A 9 16.50 -13.82 -6.16
C ALA A 9 15.75 -13.26 -4.95
N THR A 10 15.36 -14.10 -3.99
CA THR A 10 14.54 -13.72 -2.84
C THR A 10 15.19 -12.59 -2.03
N ALA A 11 16.49 -12.70 -1.73
CA ALA A 11 17.21 -11.68 -0.97
C ALA A 11 17.22 -10.31 -1.68
N SER A 12 17.44 -10.31 -3.00
CA SER A 12 17.41 -9.09 -3.81
C SER A 12 16.02 -8.47 -3.85
N MET A 13 14.99 -9.29 -4.09
CA MET A 13 13.60 -8.82 -4.13
C MET A 13 13.15 -8.21 -2.79
N VAL A 14 13.50 -8.86 -1.67
CA VAL A 14 13.23 -8.30 -0.33
C VAL A 14 13.99 -6.99 -0.11
N GLY A 15 15.23 -6.89 -0.59
CA GLY A 15 16.00 -5.63 -0.57
C GLY A 15 15.30 -4.49 -1.31
N TYR A 16 14.77 -4.74 -2.51
CA TYR A 16 14.01 -3.75 -3.27
C TYR A 16 12.69 -3.36 -2.58
N LEU A 17 11.95 -4.33 -2.01
CA LEU A 17 10.73 -4.04 -1.26
C LEU A 17 11.03 -3.21 0.00
N TYR A 18 12.13 -3.51 0.69
CA TYR A 18 12.62 -2.73 1.83
C TYR A 18 12.91 -1.28 1.42
N GLN A 19 13.65 -1.07 0.32
CA GLN A 19 13.93 0.27 -0.22
C GLN A 19 12.65 1.07 -0.48
N CYS A 20 11.67 0.45 -1.14
CA CYS A 20 10.39 1.08 -1.44
C CYS A 20 9.64 1.49 -0.17
N ARG A 21 9.57 0.59 0.83
CA ARG A 21 8.90 0.87 2.11
C ARG A 21 9.67 1.90 2.93
N PHE A 22 10.99 1.87 2.91
CA PHE A 22 11.85 2.83 3.61
C PHE A 22 11.68 4.23 3.04
N ALA A 23 11.57 4.35 1.72
CA ALA A 23 11.24 5.60 1.07
C ALA A 23 9.88 6.16 1.55
N LEU A 24 8.84 5.31 1.70
CA LEU A 24 7.56 5.77 2.28
C LEU A 24 7.74 6.27 3.71
N PHE A 25 8.43 5.51 4.56
CA PHE A 25 8.70 5.93 5.94
C PHE A 25 9.39 7.30 5.99
N LYS A 26 10.43 7.49 5.18
CA LYS A 26 11.11 8.80 5.08
C LYS A 26 10.23 9.90 4.51
N ALA A 27 9.38 9.59 3.53
CA ALA A 27 8.44 10.56 2.99
C ALA A 27 7.42 11.01 4.05
N ILE A 28 6.97 10.11 4.93
CA ILE A 28 6.09 10.42 6.05
C ILE A 28 6.80 11.35 7.05
N GLU A 29 8.05 11.05 7.46
CA GLU A 29 8.81 11.96 8.33
C GLU A 29 8.99 13.35 7.67
N ALA A 30 9.23 13.37 6.36
CA ALA A 30 9.43 14.59 5.59
C ALA A 30 8.17 15.45 5.45
N THR A 31 6.95 14.92 5.67
CA THR A 31 5.74 15.77 5.63
C THR A 31 5.78 16.85 6.71
N ARG A 32 6.40 16.54 7.85
CA ARG A 32 6.66 17.50 8.94
C ARG A 32 7.89 18.36 8.67
N ASP A 33 9.00 17.72 8.29
CA ASP A 33 10.32 18.35 8.35
C ASP A 33 10.70 19.08 7.05
N ALA A 34 10.21 18.62 5.90
CA ALA A 34 10.52 19.14 4.56
C ALA A 34 9.37 18.93 3.55
N PRO A 35 8.16 19.47 3.78
CA PRO A 35 6.97 19.18 2.95
C PRO A 35 7.09 19.58 1.47
N GLY A 36 8.00 20.50 1.14
CA GLY A 36 8.26 20.94 -0.23
C GLY A 36 9.32 20.13 -0.97
N ALA A 37 9.87 19.08 -0.36
CA ALA A 37 10.82 18.19 -1.03
C ALA A 37 10.11 17.20 -1.94
N ASP A 38 10.87 16.66 -2.90
CA ASP A 38 10.45 15.52 -3.69
C ASP A 38 11.31 14.29 -3.32
N ILE A 39 10.72 13.10 -3.38
CA ILE A 39 11.41 11.83 -3.13
C ILE A 39 11.51 11.00 -4.40
N SER A 40 12.68 10.44 -4.67
CA SER A 40 12.92 9.51 -5.76
C SER A 40 13.51 8.20 -5.29
N ILE A 41 13.30 7.15 -6.09
CA ILE A 41 13.74 5.78 -5.83
C ILE A 41 14.50 5.32 -7.07
N GLU A 42 15.69 4.75 -6.89
CA GLU A 42 16.58 4.27 -7.97
C GLU A 42 16.98 5.34 -9.01
N ARG A 43 16.88 6.63 -8.67
CA ARG A 43 17.24 7.74 -9.58
C ARG A 43 18.64 8.29 -9.33
N PHE A 44 18.93 8.64 -8.08
CA PHE A 44 20.24 9.17 -7.68
C PHE A 44 20.99 8.24 -6.73
N ASP A 45 20.26 7.57 -5.84
CA ASP A 45 20.71 6.46 -5.01
C ASP A 45 19.48 5.54 -4.85
N ASP A 46 19.53 4.55 -3.96
CA ASP A 46 18.37 3.69 -3.68
C ASP A 46 17.13 4.54 -3.36
N VAL A 47 17.31 5.56 -2.50
CA VAL A 47 16.32 6.60 -2.18
C VAL A 47 17.01 7.95 -2.17
N ALA A 48 16.36 9.01 -2.65
CA ALA A 48 16.90 10.36 -2.58
C ALA A 48 15.80 11.40 -2.32
N PHE A 49 16.16 12.46 -1.60
CA PHE A 49 15.36 13.69 -1.56
C PHE A 49 15.97 14.73 -2.49
N GLU A 50 15.10 15.42 -3.21
CA GLU A 50 15.44 16.41 -4.22
C GLU A 50 14.86 17.77 -3.86
N GLN A 51 15.57 18.83 -4.24
CA GLN A 51 15.05 20.19 -4.29
C GLN A 51 15.39 20.81 -5.63
N ASN A 52 14.38 21.30 -6.36
CA ASN A 52 14.53 21.86 -7.70
C ASN A 52 15.22 20.92 -8.72
N GLY A 53 15.08 19.61 -8.53
CA GLY A 53 15.68 18.57 -9.38
C GLY A 53 17.10 18.14 -9.01
N ASP A 54 17.71 18.79 -8.02
CA ASP A 54 19.03 18.42 -7.50
C ASP A 54 18.91 17.59 -6.22
N PRO A 55 19.72 16.52 -6.05
CA PRO A 55 19.67 15.68 -4.85
C PRO A 55 20.29 16.41 -3.65
N VAL A 56 19.50 16.60 -2.60
CA VAL A 56 19.95 17.16 -1.31
C VAL A 56 20.26 16.06 -0.29
N GLU A 57 19.64 14.90 -0.43
CA GLU A 57 19.93 13.71 0.38
C GLU A 57 20.00 12.48 -0.50
N LEU A 58 21.06 11.68 -0.31
CA LEU A 58 21.31 10.44 -1.02
C LEU A 58 21.35 9.33 0.00
N ILE A 59 20.40 8.41 -0.07
CA ILE A 59 20.20 7.35 0.90
C ILE A 59 20.47 6.02 0.21
N GLN A 60 21.54 5.38 0.62
CA GLN A 60 21.85 4.01 0.26
C GLN A 60 21.36 3.09 1.37
N THR A 61 20.57 2.08 1.00
CA THR A 61 20.13 1.04 1.93
C THR A 61 20.93 -0.25 1.73
N LYS A 62 21.09 -1.01 2.81
CA LYS A 62 21.62 -2.38 2.79
C LYS A 62 20.77 -3.24 3.73
N HIS A 63 19.93 -4.09 3.12
CA HIS A 63 19.10 -5.01 3.87
C HIS A 63 19.69 -6.43 3.78
N HIS A 64 19.99 -7.03 4.93
CA HIS A 64 20.51 -8.39 5.00
C HIS A 64 19.54 -9.32 5.72
N LEU A 65 19.23 -10.45 5.08
CA LEU A 65 18.50 -11.54 5.73
C LEU A 65 19.42 -12.21 6.79
N ALA A 66 18.93 -12.33 8.02
CA ALA A 66 19.59 -13.05 9.12
C ALA A 66 21.02 -12.57 9.47
N GLY A 67 21.26 -11.26 9.46
CA GLY A 67 22.47 -10.66 10.06
C GLY A 67 23.79 -10.91 9.33
N ARG A 68 23.76 -11.26 8.04
CA ARG A 68 24.97 -11.55 7.22
C ARG A 68 25.69 -10.30 6.69
N GLY A 69 25.24 -9.10 7.04
CA GLY A 69 25.89 -7.86 6.65
C GLY A 69 27.15 -7.57 7.46
N SER A 70 28.05 -6.76 6.91
CA SER A 70 29.26 -6.29 7.61
C SER A 70 29.44 -4.80 7.43
N LEU A 71 29.90 -4.15 8.48
CA LEU A 71 30.34 -2.74 8.48
C LEU A 71 31.75 -2.58 9.06
N SER A 72 32.59 -3.63 8.94
CA SER A 72 34.03 -3.51 9.20
C SER A 72 34.70 -2.57 8.18
N ASP A 73 35.90 -2.09 8.50
CA ASP A 73 36.66 -1.19 7.62
C ASP A 73 37.09 -1.81 6.30
N ALA A 74 36.95 -3.13 6.14
CA ALA A 74 37.20 -3.85 4.89
C ALA A 74 35.91 -4.41 4.24
N SER A 75 34.73 -4.06 4.78
CA SER A 75 33.46 -4.59 4.30
C SER A 75 33.18 -4.22 2.85
N THR A 76 32.81 -5.22 2.04
CA THR A 76 32.39 -4.99 0.66
C THR A 76 31.14 -4.10 0.56
N ASP A 77 30.23 -4.17 1.53
CA ASP A 77 29.02 -3.34 1.50
C ASP A 77 29.35 -1.86 1.68
N LEU A 78 30.19 -1.55 2.68
CA LEU A 78 30.67 -0.19 2.93
C LEU A 78 31.45 0.34 1.72
N TRP A 79 32.40 -0.45 1.19
CA TRP A 79 33.24 0.00 0.08
C TRP A 79 32.49 0.17 -1.23
N LYS A 80 31.47 -0.66 -1.52
CA LYS A 80 30.60 -0.44 -2.69
C LYS A 80 29.85 0.88 -2.58
N THR A 81 29.32 1.21 -1.41
CA THR A 81 28.66 2.50 -1.17
C THR A 81 29.63 3.67 -1.31
N LEU A 82 30.79 3.59 -0.64
CA LEU A 82 31.83 4.63 -0.75
C LEU A 82 32.29 4.84 -2.19
N ARG A 83 32.36 3.78 -3.00
CA ARG A 83 32.71 3.87 -4.41
C ARG A 83 31.70 4.72 -5.19
N VAL A 84 30.41 4.43 -5.04
CA VAL A 84 29.34 5.16 -5.75
C VAL A 84 29.40 6.64 -5.42
N TRP A 85 29.53 6.98 -4.14
CA TRP A 85 29.62 8.37 -3.70
C TRP A 85 30.93 9.03 -4.13
N ALA A 86 32.06 8.32 -4.10
CA ALA A 86 33.34 8.85 -4.55
C ALA A 86 33.36 9.14 -6.05
N GLU A 87 32.81 8.25 -6.88
CA GLU A 87 32.68 8.45 -8.33
C GLU A 87 31.76 9.65 -8.63
N ARG A 88 30.66 9.81 -7.88
CA ARG A 88 29.78 10.98 -7.99
C ARG A 88 30.51 12.28 -7.66
N ILE A 89 31.26 12.32 -6.55
CA ILE A 89 32.05 13.49 -6.14
C ILE A 89 33.18 13.78 -7.12
N ALA A 90 33.78 12.76 -7.73
CA ALA A 90 34.80 12.95 -8.74
C ALA A 90 34.21 13.61 -10.00
N ALA A 91 32.97 13.28 -10.36
CA ALA A 91 32.26 13.89 -11.48
C ALA A 91 31.78 15.33 -11.16
N ASP A 92 31.33 15.57 -9.93
CA ASP A 92 30.96 16.90 -9.43
C ASP A 92 31.44 17.12 -7.98
N PRO A 93 32.59 17.78 -7.78
CA PRO A 93 33.12 18.05 -6.45
C PRO A 93 32.21 18.92 -5.57
N ALA A 94 31.30 19.70 -6.14
CA ALA A 94 30.38 20.54 -5.38
C ALA A 94 29.36 19.71 -4.59
N THR A 95 29.09 18.47 -5.01
CA THR A 95 28.16 17.54 -4.34
C THR A 95 28.47 17.37 -2.84
N VAL A 96 29.75 17.43 -2.44
CA VAL A 96 30.16 17.33 -1.02
C VAL A 96 29.58 18.46 -0.15
N LEU A 97 29.26 19.60 -0.75
CA LEU A 97 28.75 20.78 -0.07
C LEU A 97 27.22 20.90 -0.16
N SER A 98 26.61 20.34 -1.22
CA SER A 98 25.18 20.47 -1.50
C SER A 98 24.35 19.24 -1.12
N SER A 99 24.98 18.08 -0.93
CA SER A 99 24.26 16.83 -0.64
C SER A 99 24.74 16.19 0.66
N ARG A 100 23.79 15.57 1.38
CA ARG A 100 24.06 14.68 2.51
C ARG A 100 23.96 13.22 2.06
N PHE A 101 24.81 12.37 2.62
CA PHE A 101 24.82 10.94 2.29
C PHE A 101 24.41 10.12 3.51
N PHE A 102 23.55 9.13 3.32
CA PHE A 102 23.09 8.26 4.39
C PHE A 102 23.30 6.80 3.99
N LEU A 103 24.03 6.04 4.81
CA LEU A 103 24.10 4.60 4.69
C LEU A 103 23.20 3.98 5.76
N ILE A 104 22.07 3.43 5.34
CA ILE A 104 21.11 2.74 6.20
C ILE A 104 21.35 1.24 6.08
N THR A 105 21.58 0.56 7.19
CA THR A 105 21.81 -0.88 7.14
C THR A 105 21.33 -1.61 8.38
N THR A 106 20.83 -2.83 8.17
CA THR A 106 20.43 -3.72 9.26
C THR A 106 21.65 -4.33 9.99
N ALA A 107 22.85 -4.26 9.39
CA ALA A 107 24.09 -4.69 10.02
C ALA A 107 24.53 -3.70 11.11
N THR A 108 25.25 -4.17 12.13
CA THR A 108 25.84 -3.30 13.17
C THR A 108 27.32 -3.04 12.90
N ALA A 109 27.75 -1.79 13.01
CA ALA A 109 29.16 -1.40 12.92
C ALA A 109 29.94 -1.85 14.15
N PRO A 110 31.08 -2.56 13.98
CA PRO A 110 31.96 -2.88 15.10
C PRO A 110 32.43 -1.64 15.84
N SER A 111 32.52 -1.71 17.17
CA SER A 111 33.00 -0.57 17.98
C SER A 111 34.41 -0.14 17.54
N GLY A 112 34.58 1.17 17.30
CA GLY A 112 35.85 1.74 16.86
C GLY A 112 36.16 1.57 15.37
N SER A 113 35.26 0.96 14.58
CA SER A 113 35.39 0.96 13.12
C SER A 113 35.07 2.34 12.55
N ALA A 114 35.54 2.62 11.33
CA ALA A 114 35.23 3.84 10.61
C ALA A 114 33.71 4.07 10.49
N ALA A 115 32.94 3.02 10.17
CA ALA A 115 31.48 3.13 10.10
C ALA A 115 30.85 3.53 11.45
N SER A 116 31.37 3.02 12.56
CA SER A 116 30.88 3.38 13.91
C SER A 116 31.18 4.84 14.28
N LEU A 117 32.30 5.38 13.79
CA LEU A 117 32.74 6.77 13.98
C LEU A 117 32.04 7.75 13.04
N LEU A 118 31.22 7.25 12.11
CA LEU A 118 30.43 8.05 11.17
C LEU A 118 28.92 7.98 11.47
N ARG A 119 28.54 7.50 12.66
CA ARG A 119 27.15 7.56 13.15
C ARG A 119 26.66 9.00 13.37
N GLY A 120 25.42 9.20 13.80
CA GLY A 120 24.90 10.54 14.11
C GLY A 120 25.53 11.20 15.36
N ALA A 121 25.98 10.40 16.32
CA ALA A 121 26.57 10.86 17.59
C ALA A 121 27.97 10.27 17.80
N GLY A 122 28.84 11.01 18.50
CA GLY A 122 30.20 10.54 18.81
C GLY A 122 31.11 10.44 17.58
N ARG A 123 30.89 11.32 16.60
CA ARG A 123 31.61 11.30 15.32
C ARG A 123 33.07 11.68 15.46
N ASP A 124 33.92 10.97 14.73
CA ASP A 124 35.32 11.31 14.52
C ASP A 124 35.69 11.03 13.07
N GLU A 125 35.43 11.99 12.19
CA GLU A 125 35.71 11.87 10.76
C GLU A 125 37.20 11.74 10.47
N THR A 126 38.06 12.27 11.34
CA THR A 126 39.51 12.22 11.16
C THR A 126 40.03 10.81 11.38
N GLU A 127 39.65 10.17 12.48
CA GLU A 127 40.01 8.79 12.75
C GLU A 127 39.34 7.83 11.76
N ALA A 128 38.07 8.07 11.40
CA ALA A 128 37.38 7.28 10.37
C ALA A 128 38.13 7.34 9.02
N LEU A 129 38.63 8.51 8.62
CA LEU A 129 39.42 8.65 7.41
C LEU A 129 40.72 7.87 7.50
N ALA A 130 41.44 7.96 8.62
CA ALA A 130 42.69 7.22 8.83
C ALA A 130 42.48 5.70 8.72
N LEU A 131 41.41 5.17 9.33
CA LEU A 131 41.04 3.76 9.27
C LEU A 131 40.70 3.30 7.84
N LEU A 132 39.92 4.08 7.10
CA LEU A 132 39.56 3.76 5.71
C LEU A 132 40.77 3.82 4.77
N GLU A 133 41.65 4.82 4.93
CA GLU A 133 42.90 4.93 4.17
C GLU A 133 43.85 3.77 4.47
N ALA A 134 44.00 3.39 5.74
CA ALA A 134 44.81 2.25 6.14
C ALA A 134 44.26 0.94 5.55
N SER A 135 42.93 0.76 5.60
CA SER A 135 42.25 -0.39 5.00
C SER A 135 42.49 -0.46 3.48
N ALA A 136 42.34 0.66 2.78
CA ALA A 136 42.57 0.76 1.34
C ALA A 136 44.04 0.45 0.96
N ALA A 137 45.00 0.93 1.75
CA ALA A 137 46.43 0.71 1.50
C ALA A 137 46.88 -0.73 1.79
N ALA A 138 46.32 -1.37 2.82
CA ALA A 138 46.70 -2.72 3.23
C ALA A 138 45.98 -3.83 2.45
N SER A 139 44.85 -3.52 1.80
CA SER A 139 43.99 -4.54 1.20
C SER A 139 44.59 -5.18 -0.05
N LYS A 140 44.36 -6.50 -0.19
CA LYS A 140 44.62 -7.28 -1.41
C LYS A 140 43.32 -7.77 -2.07
N SER A 141 42.18 -7.25 -1.62
CA SER A 141 40.87 -7.68 -2.10
C SER A 141 40.65 -7.26 -3.54
N VAL A 142 40.53 -8.24 -4.44
CA VAL A 142 40.17 -8.01 -5.85
C VAL A 142 38.76 -7.42 -5.95
N THR A 143 37.84 -7.84 -5.09
CA THR A 143 36.45 -7.37 -5.05
C THR A 143 36.34 -5.89 -4.70
N ASN A 144 37.10 -5.43 -3.70
CA ASN A 144 37.04 -4.03 -3.24
C ASN A 144 38.04 -3.12 -3.97
N ALA A 145 38.97 -3.65 -4.76
CA ALA A 145 39.99 -2.87 -5.45
C ALA A 145 39.45 -1.67 -6.25
N PRO A 146 38.35 -1.78 -7.03
CA PRO A 146 37.78 -0.63 -7.71
C PRO A 146 37.27 0.46 -6.76
N ALA A 147 36.74 0.07 -5.61
CA ALA A 147 36.24 1.01 -4.61
C ALA A 147 37.38 1.78 -3.93
N TYR A 148 38.44 1.07 -3.54
CA TYR A 148 39.64 1.71 -2.98
C TYR A 148 40.26 2.70 -3.98
N GLN A 149 40.34 2.32 -5.27
CA GLN A 149 40.87 3.18 -6.32
C GLN A 149 40.04 4.46 -6.49
N ALA A 150 38.72 4.35 -6.57
CA ALA A 150 37.84 5.51 -6.68
C ALA A 150 37.97 6.45 -5.47
N PHE A 151 38.02 5.88 -4.26
CA PHE A 151 38.16 6.67 -3.03
C PHE A 151 39.51 7.38 -2.95
N VAL A 152 40.63 6.68 -3.21
CA VAL A 152 41.98 7.25 -3.15
C VAL A 152 42.26 8.25 -4.27
N ALA A 153 41.57 8.13 -5.42
CA ALA A 153 41.66 9.10 -6.52
C ALA A 153 41.11 10.48 -6.13
N LEU A 154 40.23 10.57 -5.13
CA LEU A 154 39.80 11.85 -4.58
C LEU A 154 40.94 12.52 -3.80
N SER A 155 41.00 13.86 -3.89
CA SER A 155 41.90 14.64 -3.04
C SER A 155 41.61 14.40 -1.56
N SER A 156 42.60 14.58 -0.69
CA SER A 156 42.41 14.40 0.77
C SER A 156 41.27 15.27 1.31
N THR A 157 41.13 16.50 0.79
CA THR A 157 40.03 17.41 1.14
C THR A 157 38.66 16.84 0.74
N LEU A 158 38.54 16.26 -0.46
CA LEU A 158 37.26 15.68 -0.92
C LEU A 158 36.93 14.37 -0.18
N ARG A 159 37.92 13.54 0.16
CA ARG A 159 37.69 12.36 1.00
C ARG A 159 37.17 12.73 2.38
N PHE A 160 37.83 13.69 3.04
CA PHE A 160 37.38 14.18 4.33
C PHE A 160 35.99 14.84 4.24
N GLY A 161 35.76 15.62 3.18
CA GLY A 161 34.46 16.23 2.92
C GLY A 161 33.33 15.21 2.73
N LEU A 162 33.58 14.11 1.99
CA LEU A 162 32.64 12.99 1.87
C LEU A 162 32.31 12.40 3.25
N LEU A 163 33.31 12.12 4.08
CA LEU A 163 33.07 11.57 5.43
C LEU A 163 32.26 12.54 6.30
N LYS A 164 32.53 13.84 6.20
CA LYS A 164 31.77 14.88 6.90
C LYS A 164 30.31 14.96 6.43
N ALA A 165 30.05 14.77 5.15
CA ALA A 165 28.71 14.81 4.56
C ALA A 165 27.93 13.49 4.75
N MET A 166 28.60 12.38 5.09
CA MET A 166 27.94 11.08 5.27
C MET A 166 27.54 10.80 6.71
N THR A 167 26.43 10.09 6.90
CA THR A 167 26.01 9.51 8.19
C THR A 167 25.66 8.05 8.03
N VAL A 168 26.14 7.21 8.94
CA VAL A 168 25.81 5.78 9.01
C VAL A 168 24.71 5.56 10.05
N LEU A 169 23.62 4.93 9.63
CA LEU A 169 22.56 4.42 10.50
C LEU A 169 22.61 2.90 10.43
N ASP A 170 23.36 2.31 11.35
CA ASP A 170 23.52 0.87 11.50
C ASP A 170 22.48 0.30 12.48
N ALA A 171 22.30 -1.01 12.47
CA ALA A 171 21.24 -1.69 13.23
C ALA A 171 19.85 -1.09 12.96
N ALA A 172 19.61 -0.63 11.73
CA ALA A 172 18.32 -0.13 11.32
C ALA A 172 17.25 -1.26 11.35
N PRO A 173 15.98 -0.90 11.56
CA PRO A 173 14.85 -1.83 11.46
C PRO A 173 14.88 -2.62 10.15
N ASP A 174 14.47 -3.88 10.20
CA ASP A 174 14.31 -4.67 8.97
C ASP A 174 12.96 -4.37 8.27
N ALA A 175 12.67 -5.06 7.17
CA ALA A 175 11.43 -4.80 6.41
C ALA A 175 10.13 -5.08 7.18
N LEU A 176 10.17 -5.93 8.21
CA LEU A 176 9.02 -6.22 9.06
C LEU A 176 8.89 -5.18 10.16
N ASP A 177 9.99 -4.83 10.82
CA ASP A 177 10.00 -3.82 11.88
C ASP A 177 9.60 -2.43 11.35
N LEU A 178 9.98 -2.11 10.12
CA LEU A 178 9.66 -0.83 9.48
C LEU A 178 8.16 -0.58 9.33
N GLN A 179 7.32 -1.63 9.27
CA GLN A 179 5.87 -1.45 9.29
C GLN A 179 5.40 -0.85 10.62
N ALA A 180 5.94 -1.35 11.75
CA ALA A 180 5.60 -0.83 13.06
C ALA A 180 6.04 0.64 13.24
N ASP A 181 7.17 1.01 12.64
CA ASP A 181 7.64 2.40 12.64
C ASP A 181 6.72 3.33 11.84
N ILE A 182 6.24 2.88 10.66
CA ILE A 182 5.24 3.63 9.88
C ILE A 182 3.93 3.78 10.67
N GLU A 183 3.46 2.71 11.32
CA GLU A 183 2.28 2.76 12.18
C GLU A 183 2.47 3.73 13.37
N ALA A 184 3.67 3.78 13.95
CA ALA A 184 4.01 4.69 15.03
C ALA A 184 4.01 6.16 14.56
N GLU A 185 4.58 6.47 13.39
CA GLU A 185 4.52 7.83 12.83
C GLU A 185 3.07 8.25 12.54
N LEU A 186 2.23 7.32 12.07
CA LEU A 186 0.83 7.56 11.73
C LEU A 186 -0.16 7.32 12.89
N HIS A 187 0.31 7.18 14.13
CA HIS A 187 -0.54 6.91 15.29
C HIS A 187 -1.67 7.94 15.52
N HIS A 188 -1.49 9.16 15.00
CA HIS A 188 -2.44 10.25 15.09
C HIS A 188 -3.42 10.28 13.91
N ALA A 189 -3.17 9.55 12.82
CA ALA A 189 -3.97 9.60 11.60
C ALA A 189 -5.33 8.89 11.74
N ALA A 190 -5.43 7.88 12.61
CA ALA A 190 -6.66 7.18 12.92
C ALA A 190 -6.67 6.69 14.38
N LYS A 191 -7.77 6.09 14.83
CA LYS A 191 -7.76 5.35 16.12
C LYS A 191 -6.73 4.23 16.07
N THR A 192 -6.06 3.94 17.17
CA THR A 192 -4.98 2.93 17.25
C THR A 192 -5.33 1.60 16.58
N GLN A 193 -6.55 1.08 16.78
CA GLN A 193 -7.02 -0.17 16.18
C GLN A 193 -7.19 -0.12 14.64
N HIS A 194 -7.29 1.06 14.04
CA HIS A 194 -7.45 1.26 12.59
C HIS A 194 -6.17 1.72 11.88
N VAL A 195 -5.12 2.07 12.63
CA VAL A 195 -3.84 2.50 12.03
C VAL A 195 -3.27 1.45 11.08
N PRO A 196 -3.24 0.13 11.41
CA PRO A 196 -2.75 -0.89 10.47
C PRO A 196 -3.53 -0.89 9.14
N ALA A 197 -4.86 -0.75 9.20
CA ALA A 197 -5.72 -0.71 8.03
C ALA A 197 -5.54 0.57 7.19
N LEU A 198 -5.17 1.69 7.82
CA LEU A 198 -4.78 2.93 7.15
C LEU A 198 -3.43 2.76 6.44
N VAL A 199 -2.44 2.19 7.13
CA VAL A 199 -1.09 1.95 6.57
C VAL A 199 -1.17 1.03 5.36
N GLU A 200 -1.92 -0.07 5.42
CA GLU A 200 -2.10 -0.98 4.28
C GLU A 200 -2.61 -0.26 3.03
N ARG A 201 -3.55 0.68 3.20
CA ARG A 201 -4.11 1.48 2.09
C ARG A 201 -3.12 2.53 1.58
N LEU A 202 -2.35 3.14 2.47
CA LEU A 202 -1.29 4.07 2.11
C LEU A 202 -0.18 3.36 1.33
N GLU A 203 0.26 2.19 1.78
CA GLU A 203 1.24 1.36 1.06
C GLU A 203 0.71 0.97 -0.32
N GLY A 204 -0.55 0.54 -0.42
CA GLY A 204 -1.16 0.20 -1.70
C GLY A 204 -1.15 1.37 -2.70
N TRP A 205 -1.35 2.61 -2.23
CA TRP A 205 -1.20 3.80 -3.07
C TRP A 205 0.28 4.09 -3.38
N TRP A 206 1.15 4.00 -2.38
CA TRP A 206 2.58 4.27 -2.50
C TRP A 206 3.25 3.36 -3.53
N PHE A 207 3.04 2.05 -3.43
CA PHE A 207 3.61 1.10 -4.40
C PHE A 207 3.12 1.35 -5.83
N ARG A 208 1.90 1.86 -6.03
CA ARG A 208 1.47 2.32 -7.36
C ARG A 208 2.29 3.52 -7.85
N GLN A 209 2.61 4.48 -6.97
CA GLN A 209 3.49 5.60 -7.33
C GLN A 209 4.90 5.11 -7.67
N VAL A 210 5.47 4.22 -6.85
CA VAL A 210 6.80 3.64 -7.10
C VAL A 210 6.84 2.91 -8.45
N ILE A 211 5.84 2.07 -8.75
CA ILE A 211 5.76 1.37 -10.03
C ILE A 211 5.69 2.39 -11.18
N ALA A 212 4.90 3.45 -11.06
CA ALA A 212 4.80 4.48 -12.08
C ALA A 212 6.15 5.20 -12.30
N SER A 213 6.86 5.55 -11.21
CA SER A 213 8.17 6.19 -11.28
C SER A 213 9.27 5.30 -11.88
N LEU A 214 9.25 3.99 -11.60
CA LEU A 214 10.24 3.04 -12.13
C LEU A 214 9.94 2.59 -13.57
N SER A 215 8.69 2.69 -14.02
CA SER A 215 8.27 2.20 -15.34
C SER A 215 8.66 3.11 -16.51
N VAL A 216 9.00 4.37 -16.24
CA VAL A 216 9.29 5.37 -17.27
C VAL A 216 10.62 6.06 -16.98
N THR A 217 11.55 5.99 -17.93
CA THR A 217 12.82 6.71 -17.83
C THR A 217 12.57 8.21 -17.71
N GLY A 218 13.08 8.84 -16.66
CA GLY A 218 12.90 10.27 -16.40
C GLY A 218 11.51 10.63 -15.85
N ALA A 219 10.79 9.66 -15.28
CA ALA A 219 9.60 9.96 -14.49
C ALA A 219 9.91 11.02 -13.41
N PRO A 220 8.98 11.93 -13.13
CA PRO A 220 9.17 12.90 -12.07
C PRO A 220 9.28 12.19 -10.71
N PRO A 221 10.01 12.78 -9.75
CA PRO A 221 10.02 12.29 -8.38
C PRO A 221 8.63 12.43 -7.76
N ILE A 222 8.37 11.70 -6.69
CA ILE A 222 7.09 11.74 -5.97
C ILE A 222 7.14 12.93 -5.01
N PRO A 223 6.23 13.91 -5.10
CA PRO A 223 6.23 15.04 -4.17
C PRO A 223 5.85 14.60 -2.76
N VAL A 224 6.57 15.07 -1.73
CA VAL A 224 6.22 14.77 -0.32
C VAL A 224 4.81 15.28 0.01
N ILE A 225 4.42 16.43 -0.55
CA ILE A 225 3.06 16.97 -0.40
C ILE A 225 1.97 16.02 -0.94
N ALA A 226 2.28 15.15 -1.91
CA ALA A 226 1.33 14.16 -2.39
C ALA A 226 1.13 13.02 -1.39
N VAL A 227 2.19 12.66 -0.65
CA VAL A 227 2.12 11.69 0.46
C VAL A 227 1.29 12.26 1.60
N ASP A 228 1.53 13.51 1.98
CA ASP A 228 0.76 14.22 3.02
C ASP A 228 -0.73 14.32 2.65
N ALA A 229 -1.03 14.75 1.41
CA ALA A 229 -2.40 14.80 0.90
C ALA A 229 -3.07 13.42 0.92
N LYS A 230 -2.34 12.33 0.64
CA LYS A 230 -2.90 10.98 0.70
C LYS A 230 -3.16 10.54 2.13
N ILE A 231 -2.29 10.89 3.08
CA ILE A 231 -2.51 10.62 4.51
C ILE A 231 -3.77 11.33 5.00
N GLU A 232 -3.96 12.60 4.61
CA GLU A 232 -5.16 13.37 4.98
C GLU A 232 -6.43 12.78 4.36
N GLU A 233 -6.42 12.43 3.06
CA GLU A 233 -7.53 11.74 2.39
C GLU A 233 -7.92 10.43 3.10
N LEU A 234 -6.90 9.63 3.49
CA LEU A 234 -7.14 8.40 4.21
C LEU A 234 -7.70 8.70 5.60
N ARG A 235 -7.12 9.64 6.37
CA ARG A 235 -7.61 10.05 7.68
C ARG A 235 -9.09 10.46 7.65
N GLU A 236 -9.55 11.15 6.61
CA GLU A 236 -10.97 11.50 6.43
C GLU A 236 -11.84 10.23 6.30
N SER A 237 -11.36 9.21 5.58
CA SER A 237 -12.11 7.95 5.40
C SER A 237 -12.25 7.09 6.67
N PHE A 238 -11.41 7.34 7.69
CA PHE A 238 -11.44 6.67 8.99
C PHE A 238 -12.14 7.50 10.09
N GLN A 239 -12.77 8.63 9.74
CA GLN A 239 -13.60 9.39 10.68
C GLN A 239 -14.84 8.60 11.11
N ARG A 240 -15.46 9.03 12.22
CA ARG A 240 -16.58 8.31 12.85
C ARG A 240 -17.78 8.09 11.93
N ASP A 241 -18.04 9.04 11.03
CA ASP A 241 -19.14 9.05 10.07
C ASP A 241 -18.70 8.61 8.66
N ALA A 242 -17.45 8.17 8.50
CA ALA A 242 -16.90 7.69 7.25
C ALA A 242 -16.55 6.20 7.30
N LEU A 243 -16.35 5.61 6.13
CA LEU A 243 -15.78 4.29 5.93
C LEU A 243 -14.94 4.31 4.64
N PRO A 244 -13.77 3.66 4.60
CA PRO A 244 -12.96 3.54 3.39
C PRO A 244 -13.70 2.74 2.32
N VAL A 245 -13.56 3.14 1.06
CA VAL A 245 -14.19 2.46 -0.07
C VAL A 245 -13.11 1.85 -0.96
N ASP A 246 -13.02 0.54 -0.97
CA ASP A 246 -11.93 -0.23 -1.60
C ASP A 246 -12.36 -0.91 -2.89
N PHE A 247 -13.65 -1.24 -3.04
CA PHE A 247 -14.15 -2.10 -4.11
C PHE A 247 -14.99 -1.36 -5.18
N ALA A 248 -15.08 -0.03 -5.11
CA ALA A 248 -15.87 0.77 -6.05
C ALA A 248 -15.41 0.62 -7.51
N GLU A 249 -14.11 0.52 -7.72
CA GLU A 249 -13.48 0.45 -9.05
C GLU A 249 -13.07 -0.98 -9.43
N LEU A 250 -13.37 -1.99 -8.59
CA LEU A 250 -12.92 -3.35 -8.88
C LEU A 250 -13.64 -3.93 -10.09
N ASP A 251 -12.90 -4.21 -11.15
CA ASP A 251 -13.43 -4.97 -12.28
C ASP A 251 -13.66 -6.43 -11.91
N VAL A 252 -14.87 -6.92 -12.21
CA VAL A 252 -15.27 -8.29 -11.91
C VAL A 252 -14.99 -9.15 -13.14
N THR A 253 -14.09 -10.12 -12.99
CA THR A 253 -13.68 -11.00 -14.09
C THR A 253 -14.77 -12.00 -14.42
N LYS A 254 -14.64 -12.68 -15.57
CA LYS A 254 -15.60 -13.70 -15.98
C LYS A 254 -15.65 -14.86 -14.97
N GLU A 255 -14.51 -15.23 -14.40
CA GLU A 255 -14.40 -16.29 -13.40
C GLU A 255 -15.28 -15.98 -12.18
N ILE A 256 -15.22 -14.74 -11.68
CA ILE A 256 -16.06 -14.30 -10.55
C ILE A 256 -17.55 -14.28 -10.93
N LEU A 257 -17.88 -13.91 -12.17
CA LEU A 257 -19.27 -13.97 -12.66
C LEU A 257 -19.78 -15.42 -12.63
N ASP A 258 -19.01 -16.34 -13.20
CA ASP A 258 -19.37 -17.77 -13.29
C ASP A 258 -19.48 -18.40 -11.89
N GLU A 259 -18.61 -18.05 -10.94
CA GLU A 259 -18.64 -18.49 -9.54
C GLU A 259 -19.90 -18.05 -8.78
N HIS A 260 -20.60 -17.02 -9.24
CA HIS A 260 -21.76 -16.45 -8.56
C HIS A 260 -23.08 -16.64 -9.32
N ASP A 261 -23.03 -17.23 -10.50
CA ASP A 261 -24.16 -17.39 -11.40
C ASP A 261 -25.27 -18.30 -10.82
N GLU A 262 -24.91 -19.21 -9.92
CA GLU A 262 -25.83 -20.14 -9.25
C GLU A 262 -26.39 -19.64 -7.92
N ARG A 263 -26.02 -18.42 -7.48
CA ARG A 263 -26.50 -17.86 -6.22
C ARG A 263 -28.02 -17.63 -6.23
N LEU A 264 -28.66 -17.75 -5.07
CA LEU A 264 -30.11 -17.64 -4.93
C LEU A 264 -30.67 -16.30 -5.44
N PHE A 265 -29.95 -15.19 -5.23
CA PHE A 265 -30.41 -13.91 -5.77
C PHE A 265 -30.40 -13.89 -7.30
N VAL A 266 -29.46 -14.57 -7.96
CA VAL A 266 -29.40 -14.68 -9.43
C VAL A 266 -30.56 -15.51 -9.94
N ARG A 267 -30.87 -16.64 -9.27
CA ARG A 267 -32.06 -17.44 -9.58
C ARG A 267 -33.34 -16.63 -9.47
N GLN A 268 -33.49 -15.82 -8.41
CA GLN A 268 -34.65 -14.92 -8.28
C GLN A 268 -34.73 -13.89 -9.42
N LEU A 269 -33.60 -13.34 -9.88
CA LEU A 269 -33.59 -12.43 -11.04
C LEU A 269 -34.00 -13.14 -12.34
N ARG A 270 -33.67 -14.42 -12.49
CA ARG A 270 -34.12 -15.26 -13.62
C ARG A 270 -35.61 -15.59 -13.52
N ASP A 271 -36.13 -15.83 -12.32
CA ASP A 271 -37.56 -16.06 -12.08
C ASP A 271 -38.42 -14.87 -12.53
N ILE A 272 -37.94 -13.66 -12.29
CA ILE A 272 -38.59 -12.43 -12.79
C ILE A 272 -38.08 -12.04 -14.20
N GLN A 273 -37.45 -12.95 -14.94
CA GLN A 273 -37.01 -12.77 -16.34
C GLN A 273 -36.20 -11.48 -16.58
N VAL A 274 -35.23 -11.18 -15.72
CA VAL A 274 -34.26 -10.09 -15.93
C VAL A 274 -33.26 -10.50 -17.01
N ALA A 275 -32.92 -9.56 -17.90
CA ALA A 275 -32.00 -9.81 -19.00
C ALA A 275 -30.58 -10.17 -18.51
N PRO A 276 -29.85 -11.07 -19.20
CA PRO A 276 -28.54 -11.55 -18.77
C PRO A 276 -27.54 -10.43 -18.43
N LYS A 277 -27.49 -9.36 -19.22
CA LYS A 277 -26.56 -8.24 -18.96
C LYS A 277 -26.83 -7.51 -17.64
N ARG A 278 -28.10 -7.41 -17.24
CA ARG A 278 -28.48 -6.81 -15.94
C ARG A 278 -28.16 -7.76 -14.78
N ILE A 279 -28.20 -9.07 -15.02
CA ILE A 279 -27.75 -10.07 -14.04
C ILE A 279 -26.24 -9.96 -13.82
N GLU A 280 -25.43 -9.77 -14.86
CA GLU A 280 -23.99 -9.52 -14.70
C GLU A 280 -23.71 -8.29 -13.83
N TRP A 281 -24.46 -7.19 -14.02
CA TRP A 281 -24.34 -6.00 -13.17
C TRP A 281 -24.76 -6.27 -11.72
N ALA A 282 -25.81 -7.05 -11.51
CA ALA A 282 -26.26 -7.47 -10.18
C ALA A 282 -25.19 -8.33 -9.47
N ILE A 283 -24.55 -9.26 -10.19
CA ILE A 283 -23.44 -10.06 -9.65
C ILE A 283 -22.25 -9.17 -9.27
N ARG A 284 -21.90 -8.21 -10.13
CA ARG A 284 -20.84 -7.23 -9.83
C ARG A 284 -21.15 -6.43 -8.57
N ASP A 285 -22.35 -5.89 -8.47
CA ASP A 285 -22.74 -5.05 -7.33
C ASP A 285 -22.83 -5.89 -6.04
N TYR A 286 -23.35 -7.13 -6.12
CA TYR A 286 -23.32 -8.12 -5.03
C TYR A 286 -21.89 -8.37 -4.55
N TYR A 287 -20.97 -8.70 -5.46
CA TYR A 287 -19.60 -9.05 -5.12
C TYR A 287 -18.87 -7.89 -4.45
N ARG A 288 -18.95 -6.70 -5.04
CA ARG A 288 -18.34 -5.48 -4.47
C ARG A 288 -18.90 -5.16 -3.09
N ALA A 289 -20.23 -5.27 -2.89
CA ALA A 289 -20.83 -5.03 -1.58
C ALA A 289 -20.41 -6.07 -0.56
N PHE A 290 -20.36 -7.34 -0.96
CA PHE A 290 -19.97 -8.44 -0.09
C PHE A 290 -18.52 -8.29 0.38
N GLU A 291 -17.59 -8.06 -0.54
CA GLU A 291 -16.18 -7.87 -0.22
C GLU A 291 -15.93 -6.59 0.59
N GLN A 292 -16.57 -5.47 0.23
CA GLN A 292 -16.47 -4.22 0.97
C GLN A 292 -16.92 -4.37 2.43
N ARG A 293 -18.09 -4.99 2.65
CA ARG A 293 -18.63 -5.22 3.99
C ARG A 293 -17.78 -6.21 4.78
N SER A 294 -17.24 -7.24 4.11
CA SER A 294 -16.34 -8.21 4.72
C SER A 294 -15.04 -7.56 5.16
N ARG A 295 -14.46 -6.67 4.34
CA ARG A 295 -13.26 -5.92 4.70
C ARG A 295 -13.50 -4.97 5.86
N TRP A 296 -14.60 -4.21 5.86
CA TRP A 296 -14.95 -3.38 7.02
C TRP A 296 -15.10 -4.16 8.32
N THR A 297 -15.58 -5.40 8.24
CA THR A 297 -15.69 -6.28 9.41
C THR A 297 -14.32 -6.78 9.88
N ARG A 298 -13.44 -7.19 8.96
CA ARG A 298 -12.07 -7.64 9.28
C ARG A 298 -11.21 -6.52 9.88
N ASP A 299 -11.37 -5.30 9.36
CA ASP A 299 -10.64 -4.10 9.79
C ASP A 299 -11.26 -3.45 11.06
N ASP A 300 -12.28 -4.09 11.66
CA ASP A 300 -13.03 -3.61 12.84
C ASP A 300 -13.63 -2.20 12.70
N LEU A 301 -14.01 -1.79 11.48
CA LEU A 301 -14.45 -0.42 11.19
C LEU A 301 -15.92 -0.15 11.51
N LEU A 302 -16.69 -1.22 11.71
CA LEU A 302 -18.10 -1.21 12.01
C LEU A 302 -18.31 -1.22 13.51
N VAL A 303 -19.24 -0.40 14.00
CA VAL A 303 -19.52 -0.26 15.43
C VAL A 303 -20.89 -0.86 15.75
N ASP A 304 -20.98 -1.58 16.86
CA ASP A 304 -22.21 -2.24 17.32
C ASP A 304 -22.83 -3.11 16.20
N ASN A 305 -24.14 -2.95 15.98
CA ASN A 305 -24.92 -3.64 14.95
C ASN A 305 -25.26 -2.73 13.76
N GLU A 306 -24.30 -1.90 13.29
CA GLU A 306 -24.52 -0.98 12.17
C GLU A 306 -24.98 -1.68 10.89
N LEU A 307 -24.35 -2.79 10.49
CA LEU A 307 -24.77 -3.52 9.29
C LEU A 307 -26.18 -4.07 9.43
N GLN A 308 -26.55 -4.60 10.58
CA GLN A 308 -27.89 -5.15 10.82
C GLN A 308 -28.95 -4.03 10.80
N ARG A 309 -28.64 -2.86 11.37
CA ARG A 309 -29.53 -1.69 11.30
C ARG A 309 -29.71 -1.20 9.87
N TYR A 310 -28.62 -1.17 9.09
CA TYR A 310 -28.66 -0.82 7.68
C TYR A 310 -29.49 -1.82 6.87
N GLU A 311 -29.25 -3.13 7.04
CA GLU A 311 -30.04 -4.19 6.40
C GLU A 311 -31.53 -4.09 6.75
N ARG A 312 -31.87 -3.83 8.02
CA ARG A 312 -33.25 -3.61 8.44
C ARG A 312 -33.89 -2.43 7.70
N GLY A 313 -33.17 -1.32 7.53
CA GLY A 313 -33.67 -0.19 6.75
C GLY A 313 -33.94 -0.53 5.28
N LEU A 314 -33.14 -1.41 4.67
CA LEU A 314 -33.39 -1.91 3.31
C LEU A 314 -34.67 -2.77 3.26
N ILE A 315 -34.88 -3.63 4.25
CA ILE A 315 -36.08 -4.48 4.36
C ILE A 315 -37.32 -3.60 4.56
N GLU A 316 -37.31 -2.67 5.52
CA GLU A 316 -38.41 -1.74 5.79
C GLU A 316 -38.77 -0.87 4.58
N ALA A 317 -37.80 -0.56 3.71
CA ALA A 317 -38.06 0.13 2.45
C ALA A 317 -38.64 -0.77 1.35
N TRP A 318 -38.27 -2.04 1.33
CA TRP A 318 -38.73 -3.03 0.36
C TRP A 318 -40.14 -3.53 0.68
N GLU A 319 -40.45 -3.82 1.94
CA GLU A 319 -41.73 -4.40 2.41
C GLU A 319 -42.98 -3.73 1.82
N PRO A 320 -43.21 -2.40 1.95
CA PRO A 320 -44.43 -1.78 1.45
C PRO A 320 -44.57 -1.87 -0.07
N ARG A 321 -43.45 -1.93 -0.81
CA ARG A 321 -43.45 -2.09 -2.27
C ARG A 321 -43.76 -3.52 -2.67
N PHE A 322 -43.24 -4.47 -1.90
CA PHE A 322 -43.53 -5.88 -2.10
C PHE A 322 -45.02 -6.18 -1.85
N GLU A 323 -45.58 -5.68 -0.74
CA GLU A 323 -47.01 -5.84 -0.43
C GLU A 323 -47.90 -5.22 -1.52
N SER A 324 -47.62 -3.99 -1.95
CA SER A 324 -48.35 -3.34 -3.04
C SER A 324 -48.29 -4.15 -4.35
N ALA A 325 -47.13 -4.70 -4.69
CA ALA A 325 -46.97 -5.52 -5.89
C ALA A 325 -47.71 -6.87 -5.75
N CYS A 326 -47.79 -7.44 -4.55
CA CYS A 326 -48.59 -8.63 -4.28
C CYS A 326 -50.08 -8.36 -4.45
N GLU A 327 -50.61 -7.26 -3.89
CA GLU A 327 -51.99 -6.83 -4.06
C GLU A 327 -52.36 -6.63 -5.54
N GLU A 328 -51.49 -5.96 -6.31
CA GLU A 328 -51.74 -5.69 -7.73
C GLU A 328 -51.75 -6.96 -8.61
N CYS A 329 -51.03 -8.00 -8.19
CA CYS A 329 -50.89 -9.25 -8.91
C CYS A 329 -51.81 -10.37 -8.42
N ASP A 330 -52.62 -10.13 -7.38
CA ASP A 330 -53.57 -11.10 -6.88
C ASP A 330 -54.56 -11.52 -7.99
N GLY A 331 -54.76 -12.83 -8.12
CA GLY A 331 -55.55 -13.43 -9.21
C GLY A 331 -54.94 -13.32 -10.63
N ARG A 332 -53.73 -12.77 -10.81
CA ARG A 332 -53.05 -12.75 -12.12
C ARG A 332 -52.30 -14.06 -12.40
N ASP A 333 -52.03 -14.28 -13.68
CA ASP A 333 -51.18 -15.37 -14.17
C ASP A 333 -49.69 -15.16 -13.84
N ASP A 334 -48.87 -16.15 -14.20
CA ASP A 334 -47.41 -16.12 -13.96
C ASP A 334 -46.75 -14.88 -14.59
N ALA A 335 -47.20 -14.46 -15.78
CA ALA A 335 -46.73 -13.25 -16.44
C ALA A 335 -47.03 -11.99 -15.62
N GLY A 336 -48.19 -11.91 -14.98
CA GLY A 336 -48.55 -10.84 -14.05
C GLY A 336 -47.64 -10.80 -12.81
N ARG A 337 -47.32 -11.95 -12.23
CA ARG A 337 -46.42 -12.05 -11.05
C ARG A 337 -44.97 -11.70 -11.40
N ILE A 338 -44.48 -12.13 -12.56
CA ILE A 338 -43.18 -11.73 -13.11
C ILE A 338 -43.13 -10.22 -13.31
N SER A 339 -44.20 -9.62 -13.88
CA SER A 339 -44.28 -8.17 -14.10
C SER A 339 -44.20 -7.41 -12.78
N ALA A 340 -44.96 -7.84 -11.76
CA ALA A 340 -44.92 -7.26 -10.42
C ALA A 340 -43.50 -7.33 -9.83
N GLY A 341 -42.83 -8.49 -9.92
CA GLY A 341 -41.46 -8.62 -9.43
C GLY A 341 -40.43 -7.77 -10.17
N LYS A 342 -40.59 -7.60 -11.50
CA LYS A 342 -39.76 -6.67 -12.28
C LYS A 342 -39.90 -5.23 -11.79
N GLN A 343 -41.09 -4.79 -11.38
CA GLN A 343 -41.32 -3.43 -10.89
C GLN A 343 -40.62 -3.19 -9.55
N ILE A 344 -40.71 -4.12 -8.60
CA ILE A 344 -39.99 -4.03 -7.32
C ILE A 344 -38.48 -3.96 -7.56
N TYR A 345 -37.96 -4.85 -8.41
CA TYR A 345 -36.53 -4.88 -8.73
C TYR A 345 -36.08 -3.59 -9.45
N GLN A 346 -36.91 -3.04 -10.34
CA GLN A 346 -36.61 -1.79 -11.04
C GLN A 346 -36.48 -0.61 -10.07
N TRP A 347 -37.31 -0.54 -9.04
CA TRP A 347 -37.15 0.46 -7.97
C TRP A 347 -35.80 0.29 -7.25
N ALA A 348 -35.46 -0.95 -6.86
CA ALA A 348 -34.20 -1.23 -6.19
C ALA A 348 -32.98 -0.86 -7.07
N GLU A 349 -33.06 -1.06 -8.38
CA GLU A 349 -31.99 -0.76 -9.34
C GLU A 349 -31.89 0.73 -9.71
N ARG A 350 -32.97 1.51 -9.64
CA ARG A 350 -33.01 2.89 -10.16
C ARG A 350 -33.11 3.95 -9.09
N ASP A 351 -33.92 3.70 -8.07
CA ASP A 351 -34.38 4.75 -7.14
C ASP A 351 -33.84 4.53 -5.72
N ALA A 352 -33.50 3.29 -5.36
CA ALA A 352 -32.99 2.99 -4.03
C ALA A 352 -31.57 3.54 -3.83
N ASP A 353 -31.43 4.42 -2.84
CA ASP A 353 -30.19 5.07 -2.46
C ASP A 353 -30.12 5.20 -0.93
N PHE A 354 -29.56 4.16 -0.31
CA PHE A 354 -29.46 4.02 1.14
C PHE A 354 -27.99 4.06 1.52
N PRO A 355 -27.50 5.16 2.10
CA PRO A 355 -26.11 5.25 2.51
C PRO A 355 -25.86 4.47 3.82
N LEU A 356 -24.63 3.97 3.98
CA LEU A 356 -24.11 3.53 5.28
C LEU A 356 -23.12 4.58 5.78
N ARG A 357 -23.52 5.32 6.83
CA ARG A 357 -22.84 6.56 7.25
C ARG A 357 -22.73 7.53 6.07
N SER A 358 -21.55 8.08 5.76
CA SER A 358 -21.33 8.94 4.57
C SER A 358 -21.17 8.17 3.25
N VAL A 359 -21.04 6.84 3.27
CA VAL A 359 -20.81 6.06 2.06
C VAL A 359 -22.09 5.90 1.24
N ARG A 360 -22.17 6.66 0.15
CA ARG A 360 -23.26 6.62 -0.83
C ARG A 360 -22.77 6.04 -2.16
N GLN A 361 -22.55 4.73 -2.16
CA GLN A 361 -22.07 3.99 -3.32
C GLN A 361 -23.17 3.09 -3.88
N ARG A 362 -23.43 3.17 -5.20
CA ARG A 362 -24.48 2.37 -5.86
C ARG A 362 -24.35 0.87 -5.55
N PHE A 363 -23.13 0.34 -5.68
CA PHE A 363 -22.87 -1.07 -5.45
C PHE A 363 -23.21 -1.47 -4.01
N LEU A 364 -23.04 -0.59 -3.02
CA LEU A 364 -23.30 -0.89 -1.62
C LEU A 364 -24.79 -1.13 -1.37
N THR A 365 -25.66 -0.23 -1.83
CA THR A 365 -27.11 -0.37 -1.68
C THR A 365 -27.62 -1.55 -2.50
N HIS A 366 -27.29 -1.61 -3.79
CA HIS A 366 -27.86 -2.59 -4.72
C HIS A 366 -27.33 -3.99 -4.43
N GLY A 367 -26.03 -4.11 -4.19
CA GLY A 367 -25.40 -5.34 -3.72
C GLY A 367 -25.94 -5.81 -2.38
N SER A 368 -26.30 -4.90 -1.46
CA SER A 368 -26.91 -5.31 -0.18
C SER A 368 -28.33 -5.86 -0.32
N PHE A 369 -29.13 -5.34 -1.25
CA PHE A 369 -30.38 -6.01 -1.62
C PHE A 369 -30.14 -7.41 -2.16
N HIS A 370 -29.12 -7.60 -3.01
CA HIS A 370 -28.74 -8.92 -3.51
C HIS A 370 -28.25 -9.86 -2.40
N ILE A 371 -27.51 -9.35 -1.41
CA ILE A 371 -27.09 -10.12 -0.23
C ILE A 371 -28.31 -10.60 0.57
N LEU A 372 -29.30 -9.72 0.78
CA LEU A 372 -30.54 -10.06 1.49
C LEU A 372 -31.41 -11.04 0.70
N ALA A 373 -31.53 -10.83 -0.63
CA ALA A 373 -32.21 -11.76 -1.52
C ALA A 373 -31.55 -13.14 -1.50
N ASN A 374 -30.21 -13.19 -1.49
CA ASN A 374 -29.46 -14.43 -1.44
C ASN A 374 -29.67 -15.23 -0.13
N ARG A 375 -30.17 -14.58 0.94
CA ARG A 375 -30.50 -15.21 2.22
C ARG A 375 -32.01 -15.40 2.41
N LEU A 376 -32.82 -15.14 1.37
CA LEU A 376 -34.29 -15.13 1.43
C LEU A 376 -34.88 -14.19 2.50
N ALA A 377 -34.11 -13.19 2.95
CA ALA A 377 -34.61 -12.14 3.84
C ALA A 377 -35.59 -11.21 3.12
N LEU A 378 -35.41 -11.06 1.80
CA LEU A 378 -36.34 -10.43 0.88
C LEU A 378 -36.32 -11.18 -0.46
N GLY A 379 -37.20 -10.80 -1.37
CA GLY A 379 -37.12 -11.28 -2.75
C GLY A 379 -37.91 -10.46 -3.74
N TRP A 380 -37.77 -10.82 -5.01
CA TRP A 380 -38.34 -10.03 -6.11
C TRP A 380 -39.68 -10.58 -6.59
N HIS A 381 -39.83 -11.91 -6.70
CA HIS A 381 -41.08 -12.52 -7.14
C HIS A 381 -42.10 -12.59 -5.98
N PRO A 382 -43.41 -12.39 -6.18
CA PRO A 382 -44.42 -12.55 -5.12
C PRO A 382 -44.31 -13.90 -4.38
N ASP A 383 -44.04 -14.98 -5.12
CA ASP A 383 -43.80 -16.32 -4.54
C ASP A 383 -42.32 -16.64 -4.26
N PHE A 384 -41.43 -15.65 -4.04
CA PHE A 384 -39.98 -15.90 -3.93
C PHE A 384 -39.60 -16.92 -2.84
N ARG A 385 -40.35 -16.98 -1.73
CA ARG A 385 -40.10 -17.96 -0.66
C ARG A 385 -40.38 -19.39 -1.12
N ALA A 386 -41.45 -19.60 -1.88
CA ALA A 386 -41.79 -20.91 -2.43
C ALA A 386 -40.81 -21.33 -3.53
N LYS A 387 -40.39 -20.38 -4.37
CA LYS A 387 -39.39 -20.62 -5.44
C LYS A 387 -37.97 -20.82 -4.90
N GLY A 388 -37.63 -20.15 -3.79
CA GLY A 388 -36.31 -20.19 -3.17
C GLY A 388 -36.09 -21.33 -2.18
N GLY A 389 -37.16 -21.99 -1.70
CA GLY A 389 -37.12 -23.09 -0.74
C GLY A 389 -37.13 -24.50 -1.36
N GLY A 390 -36.76 -24.64 -2.64
CA GLY A 390 -36.63 -25.94 -3.29
C GLY A 390 -35.35 -26.65 -2.88
N ASP A 391 -35.50 -27.70 -2.04
CA ASP A 391 -34.52 -28.67 -1.56
C ASP A 391 -33.14 -28.13 -1.11
N GLU A 392 -33.07 -27.68 0.14
CA GLU A 392 -31.95 -27.96 1.05
C GLU A 392 -32.45 -28.72 2.28
#